data_AF-A0A5S6QU97-F1
#
_entry.id   AF-A0A5S6QU97-F1
#
_cell.length_a   1.000
_cell.length_b   1.000
_cell.length_c   1.000
_cell.angle_alpha   90.00
_cell.angle_beta   90.00
_cell.angle_gamma   90.00
#
_symmetry.space_group_name_H-M   'P 1'
#
loop_
_entity.id
_entity.type
_entity.pdbx_description
1 polymer ?
#
loop_
_entity_poly.entity_id
_entity_poly.type
_entity_poly.pdbx_seq_one_letter_code
_entity_poly.pdbx_strand_id
1 'polypeptide(L)'
;MLIAKAGYAHTVGEDLLIPVKIPLSNNTVKRRIDEMDNNVEDALCSSIRTTQFSLQIDESCLPGNEALLLAYVRFIKDEKLVQELLFAKELVTDTKGASIFALLKAYFAEKKIPLANIVSVATDGAPSMSGIYRGFIAFLKQEVPDVLAVHCVIHRQHLVAKKLSERLHCSLRIFRKMCEENDESYNRLLLHTEVRWLSKEHDVSLCEDLKKSKNDIAYMADLYSKFNKMNLQLQGDDVNLISTKAVVCSFIKKLVTFKSNLARRELRQFPKLFEINEEAKIHDEDIEVYCDHLQLLHEELIERFEDVVGMEVPAWIIDPFSCPDDAQVYLQEELVELQCNEELKPRFKDGYQAFWLQKKIPSLYPRLWAIVSKLLIAFPSSYLVEKGFSVVTDLLSKKRNRLEIAERGDLRLRLTNMAPDLQELVSRRQPQGSH
;
A
#
# COMPACT_ATOMS: atom_id res chain seq x y z
N MET A 1 -11.82 -26.85 -13.14
CA MET A 1 -10.61 -26.05 -13.42
C MET A 1 -9.97 -26.58 -14.70
N LEU A 2 -9.72 -25.73 -15.71
CA LEU A 2 -9.07 -26.09 -16.98
C LEU A 2 -7.55 -26.37 -16.82
N ILE A 3 -7.14 -27.09 -15.78
CA ILE A 3 -5.74 -27.54 -15.63
C ILE A 3 -5.40 -28.53 -16.76
N ALA A 4 -6.36 -29.33 -17.23
CA ALA A 4 -6.17 -30.32 -18.28
C ALA A 4 -5.99 -29.77 -19.72
N LYS A 5 -6.14 -28.45 -19.95
CA LYS A 5 -5.99 -27.85 -21.30
C LYS A 5 -4.98 -26.70 -21.38
N ALA A 6 -4.63 -26.05 -20.27
CA ALA A 6 -3.83 -24.82 -20.30
C ALA A 6 -2.33 -25.04 -20.11
N GLY A 7 -1.87 -26.13 -19.47
CA GLY A 7 -0.45 -26.45 -19.34
C GLY A 7 0.42 -25.49 -18.49
N TYR A 8 -0.18 -24.46 -17.87
CA TYR A 8 0.51 -23.48 -17.01
C TYR A 8 -0.19 -23.36 -15.66
N ALA A 9 0.59 -23.30 -14.58
CA ALA A 9 0.09 -23.00 -13.24
C ALA A 9 -0.01 -21.50 -13.00
N HIS A 10 -0.98 -21.13 -12.18
CA HIS A 10 -1.31 -19.76 -11.82
C HIS A 10 -1.28 -19.52 -10.31
N THR A 11 -1.03 -20.54 -9.47
CA THR A 11 -0.81 -20.41 -8.02
C THR A 11 0.27 -21.40 -7.58
N VAL A 12 0.90 -21.17 -6.42
CA VAL A 12 1.88 -22.11 -5.85
C VAL A 12 1.24 -23.50 -5.62
N GLY A 13 -0.04 -23.54 -5.26
CA GLY A 13 -0.79 -24.79 -5.16
C GLY A 13 -0.96 -25.52 -6.49
N GLU A 14 -1.15 -24.79 -7.60
CA GLU A 14 -1.16 -25.39 -8.93
C GLU A 14 0.25 -25.84 -9.35
N ASP A 15 1.30 -25.05 -9.09
CA ASP A 15 2.69 -25.37 -9.39
C ASP A 15 3.15 -26.66 -8.68
N LEU A 16 2.76 -26.83 -7.41
CA LEU A 16 3.05 -28.03 -6.62
C LEU A 16 2.27 -29.28 -7.06
N LEU A 17 1.20 -29.11 -7.86
CA LEU A 17 0.37 -30.20 -8.37
C LEU A 17 0.75 -30.62 -9.81
N ILE A 18 1.40 -29.75 -10.59
CA ILE A 18 1.85 -30.01 -11.96
C ILE A 18 2.80 -31.23 -12.11
N PRO A 19 3.70 -31.57 -11.16
CA PRO A 19 4.61 -32.70 -11.32
C PRO A 19 3.91 -34.07 -11.35
N VAL A 20 2.62 -34.12 -10.99
CA VAL A 20 1.86 -35.37 -10.90
C VAL A 20 1.34 -35.73 -12.29
N LYS A 21 2.01 -36.67 -12.99
CA LYS A 21 1.57 -37.30 -14.26
C LYS A 21 0.22 -38.07 -14.17
N ILE A 22 -0.53 -37.91 -13.08
CA ILE A 22 -1.81 -38.57 -12.82
C ILE A 22 -2.89 -37.49 -12.88
N PRO A 23 -3.91 -37.63 -13.74
CA PRO A 23 -5.01 -36.67 -13.79
C PRO A 23 -5.78 -36.70 -12.46
N LEU A 24 -5.70 -35.60 -11.70
CA LEU A 24 -6.47 -35.43 -10.47
C LEU A 24 -7.86 -34.85 -10.79
N SER A 25 -8.88 -35.31 -10.06
CA SER A 25 -10.21 -34.72 -10.16
C SER A 25 -10.24 -33.28 -9.64
N ASN A 26 -11.15 -32.46 -10.17
CA ASN A 26 -11.33 -31.08 -9.72
C ASN A 26 -11.56 -30.97 -8.20
N ASN A 27 -12.29 -31.91 -7.62
CA ASN A 27 -12.58 -31.93 -6.18
C ASN A 27 -11.33 -32.24 -5.36
N THR A 28 -10.46 -33.13 -5.86
CA THR A 28 -9.18 -33.43 -5.19
C THR A 28 -8.24 -32.25 -5.23
N VAL A 29 -8.16 -31.53 -6.35
CA VAL A 29 -7.36 -30.30 -6.47
C VAL A 29 -7.89 -29.22 -5.53
N LYS A 30 -9.21 -28.96 -5.52
CA LYS A 30 -9.85 -28.01 -4.60
C LYS A 30 -9.49 -28.34 -3.14
N ARG A 31 -9.73 -29.59 -2.71
CA ARG A 31 -9.44 -30.00 -1.33
C ARG A 31 -7.96 -29.81 -0.95
N ARG A 32 -7.01 -30.06 -1.86
CA ARG A 32 -5.57 -29.85 -1.58
C ARG A 32 -5.22 -28.37 -1.44
N ILE A 33 -5.81 -27.52 -2.29
CA ILE A 33 -5.68 -26.05 -2.19
C ILE A 33 -6.20 -25.59 -0.83
N ASP A 34 -7.40 -26.03 -0.44
CA ASP A 34 -8.02 -25.65 0.83
C ASP A 34 -7.23 -26.17 2.04
N GLU A 35 -6.69 -27.40 1.99
CA GLU A 35 -5.83 -27.95 3.06
C GLU A 35 -4.53 -27.14 3.22
N MET A 36 -3.91 -26.73 2.12
CA MET A 36 -2.70 -25.90 2.16
C MET A 36 -2.97 -24.49 2.66
N ASP A 37 -4.10 -23.90 2.26
CA ASP A 37 -4.55 -22.59 2.76
C ASP A 37 -4.76 -22.61 4.27
N ASN A 38 -5.49 -23.61 4.79
CA ASN A 38 -5.69 -23.77 6.23
C ASN A 38 -4.35 -23.94 6.97
N ASN A 39 -3.40 -24.70 6.44
CA ASN A 39 -2.09 -24.86 7.05
C ASN A 39 -1.32 -23.53 7.12
N VAL A 40 -1.33 -22.74 6.05
CA VAL A 40 -0.69 -21.42 6.01
C VAL A 40 -1.39 -20.45 6.96
N GLU A 41 -2.72 -20.42 6.98
CA GLU A 41 -3.52 -19.59 7.88
C GLU A 41 -3.25 -19.95 9.35
N ASP A 42 -3.20 -21.24 9.70
CA ASP A 42 -2.93 -21.70 11.06
C ASP A 42 -1.50 -21.34 11.51
N ALA A 43 -0.51 -21.46 10.63
CA ALA A 43 0.86 -21.07 10.90
C ALA A 43 1.00 -19.55 11.11
N LEU A 44 0.29 -18.76 10.29
CA LEU A 44 0.21 -17.29 10.44
C LEU A 44 -0.46 -16.92 11.75
N CYS A 45 -1.66 -17.46 12.01
CA CYS A 45 -2.43 -17.21 13.24
C CYS A 45 -1.61 -17.57 14.48
N SER A 46 -0.89 -18.69 14.46
CA SER A 46 -0.03 -19.10 15.57
C SER A 46 1.09 -18.11 15.84
N SER A 47 1.63 -17.46 14.81
CA SER A 47 2.68 -16.44 14.94
C SER A 47 2.12 -15.14 15.56
N ILE A 48 0.96 -14.65 15.09
CA ILE A 48 0.36 -13.37 15.54
C ILE A 48 -0.39 -13.46 16.88
N ARG A 49 -0.66 -14.67 17.39
CA ARG A 49 -1.16 -14.87 18.76
C ARG A 49 -0.16 -14.43 19.84
N THR A 50 1.12 -14.57 19.57
CA THR A 50 2.20 -14.32 20.54
C THR A 50 3.05 -13.11 20.21
N THR A 51 2.81 -12.46 19.07
CA THR A 51 3.56 -11.31 18.60
C THR A 51 2.65 -10.12 18.36
N GLN A 52 3.21 -8.93 18.56
CA GLN A 52 2.57 -7.69 18.17
C GLN A 52 2.62 -7.50 16.65
N PHE A 53 1.56 -6.94 16.08
CA PHE A 53 1.44 -6.77 14.64
C PHE A 53 0.65 -5.51 14.28
N SER A 54 0.84 -5.05 13.05
CA SER A 54 0.04 -4.01 12.43
C SER A 54 -0.92 -4.61 11.43
N LEU A 55 -2.03 -3.93 11.25
CA LEU A 55 -3.13 -4.37 10.41
C LEU A 55 -3.31 -3.39 9.26
N GLN A 56 -3.72 -3.89 8.11
CA GLN A 56 -4.11 -3.09 6.96
C GLN A 56 -5.42 -3.66 6.46
N ILE A 57 -6.47 -2.83 6.42
CA ILE A 57 -7.82 -3.25 6.04
C ILE A 57 -8.39 -2.27 5.04
N ASP A 58 -9.01 -2.82 4.00
CA ASP A 58 -9.81 -2.05 3.07
C ASP A 58 -10.91 -2.95 2.47
N GLU A 59 -12.02 -2.33 2.10
CA GLU A 59 -13.16 -2.99 1.46
C GLU A 59 -13.28 -2.59 -0.01
N SER A 60 -13.73 -3.52 -0.85
CA SER A 60 -14.04 -3.22 -2.24
C SER A 60 -15.28 -3.98 -2.70
N CYS A 61 -16.06 -3.35 -3.59
CA CYS A 61 -17.24 -3.97 -4.18
C CYS A 61 -16.83 -4.82 -5.39
N LEU A 62 -17.18 -6.11 -5.36
CA LEU A 62 -17.03 -7.01 -6.49
C LEU A 62 -18.08 -6.71 -7.56
N PRO A 63 -17.86 -7.14 -8.83
CA PRO A 63 -18.83 -6.94 -9.91
C PRO A 63 -20.24 -7.49 -9.63
N GLY A 64 -20.39 -8.42 -8.69
CA GLY A 64 -21.66 -8.98 -8.24
C GLY A 64 -22.41 -8.18 -7.16
N ASN A 65 -21.98 -6.94 -6.84
CA ASN A 65 -22.46 -6.12 -5.71
C ASN A 65 -22.18 -6.70 -4.30
N GLU A 66 -21.36 -7.73 -4.20
CA GLU A 66 -20.84 -8.24 -2.93
C GLU A 66 -19.64 -7.40 -2.48
N ALA A 67 -19.59 -7.00 -1.21
CA ALA A 67 -18.44 -6.29 -0.66
C ALA A 67 -17.44 -7.30 -0.08
N LEU A 68 -16.18 -7.22 -0.52
CA LEU A 68 -15.09 -8.05 -0.05
C LEU A 68 -14.18 -7.23 0.87
N LEU A 69 -13.96 -7.72 2.07
CA LEU A 69 -13.02 -7.17 3.03
C LEU A 69 -11.70 -7.97 2.96
N LEU A 70 -10.60 -7.27 2.71
CA LEU A 70 -9.26 -7.84 2.78
C LEU A 70 -8.53 -7.28 3.99
N ALA A 71 -7.85 -8.16 4.71
CA ALA A 71 -6.99 -7.79 5.82
C ALA A 71 -5.59 -8.36 5.63
N TYR A 72 -4.56 -7.54 5.80
CA TYR A 72 -3.16 -7.94 5.84
C TYR A 72 -2.56 -7.63 7.21
N VAL A 73 -1.58 -8.43 7.61
CA VAL A 73 -0.80 -8.21 8.83
C VAL A 73 0.68 -8.00 8.51
N ARG A 74 1.32 -7.11 9.27
CA ARG A 74 2.78 -6.95 9.31
C ARG A 74 3.26 -7.19 10.72
N PHE A 75 4.24 -8.07 10.88
CA PHE A 75 4.82 -8.41 12.17
C PHE A 75 6.28 -8.81 12.00
N ILE A 76 6.96 -9.09 13.10
CA ILE A 76 8.38 -9.45 13.07
C ILE A 76 8.52 -10.93 13.34
N LYS A 77 9.25 -11.60 12.46
CA LYS A 77 9.61 -13.01 12.60
C LYS A 77 11.03 -13.19 12.09
N ASP A 78 11.86 -13.87 12.87
CA ASP A 78 13.26 -14.18 12.53
C ASP A 78 14.06 -12.94 12.09
N GLU A 79 13.94 -11.86 12.86
CA GLU A 79 14.61 -10.56 12.63
C GLU A 79 14.24 -9.85 11.31
N LYS A 80 13.10 -10.23 10.72
CA LYS A 80 12.58 -9.64 9.48
C LYS A 80 11.13 -9.19 9.65
N LEU A 81 10.75 -8.18 8.88
CA LEU A 81 9.34 -7.83 8.70
C LEU A 81 8.70 -8.87 7.78
N VAL A 82 7.64 -9.50 8.26
CA VAL A 82 6.81 -10.44 7.50
C VAL A 82 5.46 -9.79 7.26
N GLN A 83 4.97 -9.94 6.03
CA GLN A 83 3.70 -9.39 5.57
C GLN A 83 2.90 -10.49 4.92
N GLU A 84 1.68 -10.69 5.40
CA GLU A 84 0.83 -11.79 4.94
C GLU A 84 -0.64 -11.39 4.89
N LEU A 85 -1.35 -12.01 3.94
CA LEU A 85 -2.80 -11.93 3.89
C LEU A 85 -3.34 -12.62 5.14
N LEU A 86 -4.06 -11.88 5.98
CA LEU A 86 -4.72 -12.43 7.16
C LEU A 86 -5.97 -13.19 6.76
N PHE A 87 -6.89 -12.51 6.07
CA PHE A 87 -8.11 -13.12 5.53
C PHE A 87 -8.65 -12.32 4.34
N ALA A 88 -9.52 -12.98 3.58
CA ALA A 88 -10.45 -12.37 2.63
C ALA A 88 -11.86 -12.84 3.00
N LYS A 89 -12.77 -11.91 3.34
CA LYS A 89 -14.11 -12.25 3.83
C LYS A 89 -15.16 -11.35 3.21
N GLU A 90 -16.30 -11.91 2.86
CA GLU A 90 -17.43 -11.16 2.35
C GLU A 90 -18.18 -10.43 3.48
N LEU A 91 -18.58 -9.20 3.20
CA LEU A 91 -19.47 -8.41 4.04
C LEU A 91 -20.91 -8.62 3.56
N VAL A 92 -21.62 -9.50 4.27
CA VAL A 92 -22.98 -9.94 3.90
C VAL A 92 -24.04 -8.86 4.15
N THR A 93 -23.81 -7.95 5.10
CA THR A 93 -24.83 -7.00 5.58
C THR A 93 -24.68 -5.60 4.99
N ASP A 94 -23.58 -4.92 5.31
CA ASP A 94 -23.25 -3.58 4.83
C ASP A 94 -21.73 -3.31 4.96
N THR A 95 -21.28 -2.18 4.43
CA THR A 95 -19.90 -1.69 4.51
C THR A 95 -19.68 -0.69 5.65
N LYS A 96 -20.50 -0.74 6.72
CA LYS A 96 -20.34 0.18 7.86
C LYS A 96 -19.19 -0.27 8.76
N GLY A 97 -18.56 0.70 9.42
CA GLY A 97 -17.47 0.43 10.36
C GLY A 97 -17.80 -0.57 11.47
N ALA A 98 -19.05 -0.58 11.94
CA ALA A 98 -19.52 -1.54 12.93
C ALA A 98 -19.51 -2.99 12.41
N SER A 99 -19.94 -3.22 11.16
CA SER A 99 -19.96 -4.54 10.54
C SER A 99 -18.56 -5.05 10.25
N ILE A 100 -17.67 -4.17 9.75
CA ILE A 100 -16.26 -4.45 9.55
C ILE A 100 -15.59 -4.85 10.87
N PHE A 101 -15.84 -4.09 11.93
CA PHE A 101 -15.29 -4.37 13.26
C PHE A 101 -15.84 -5.68 13.84
N ALA A 102 -17.14 -5.94 13.72
CA ALA A 102 -17.77 -7.17 14.19
C ALA A 102 -17.18 -8.40 13.47
N LEU A 103 -16.94 -8.32 12.16
CA LEU A 103 -16.31 -9.38 11.38
C LEU A 103 -14.89 -9.63 11.86
N LEU A 104 -14.07 -8.57 12.02
CA LEU A 104 -12.71 -8.68 12.54
C LEU A 104 -12.70 -9.33 13.93
N LYS A 105 -13.58 -8.88 14.83
CA LYS A 105 -13.70 -9.39 16.20
C LYS A 105 -14.12 -10.86 16.21
N ALA A 106 -15.05 -11.26 15.35
CA ALA A 106 -15.47 -12.65 15.21
C ALA A 106 -14.31 -13.54 14.71
N TYR A 107 -13.59 -13.10 13.68
CA TYR A 107 -12.40 -13.82 13.18
C TYR A 107 -11.32 -13.98 14.25
N PHE A 108 -11.03 -12.91 15.00
CA PHE A 108 -10.04 -12.94 16.07
C PHE A 108 -10.45 -13.86 17.22
N ALA A 109 -11.74 -13.87 17.58
CA ALA A 109 -12.28 -14.79 18.57
C ALA A 109 -12.17 -16.25 18.11
N GLU A 110 -12.56 -16.55 16.86
CA GLU A 110 -12.45 -17.88 16.26
C GLU A 110 -11.00 -18.39 16.27
N LYS A 111 -10.07 -17.56 15.79
CA LYS A 111 -8.64 -17.90 15.70
C LYS A 111 -7.88 -17.69 17.01
N LYS A 112 -8.54 -17.28 18.09
CA LYS A 112 -7.95 -17.00 19.42
C LYS A 112 -6.81 -15.98 19.38
N ILE A 113 -6.92 -14.96 18.55
CA ILE A 113 -5.93 -13.88 18.42
C ILE A 113 -6.30 -12.75 19.39
N PRO A 114 -5.43 -12.36 20.33
CA PRO A 114 -5.70 -11.23 21.21
C PRO A 114 -5.74 -9.91 20.43
N LEU A 115 -6.82 -9.13 20.58
CA LEU A 115 -6.91 -7.78 19.97
C LEU A 115 -5.80 -6.84 20.48
N ALA A 116 -5.37 -7.03 21.73
CA ALA A 116 -4.29 -6.25 22.36
C ALA A 116 -2.93 -6.37 21.64
N ASN A 117 -2.76 -7.35 20.74
CA ASN A 117 -1.54 -7.47 19.94
C ASN A 117 -1.52 -6.50 18.75
N ILE A 118 -2.62 -5.83 18.43
CA ILE A 118 -2.68 -4.85 17.34
C ILE A 118 -1.98 -3.56 17.79
N VAL A 119 -0.88 -3.21 17.12
CA VAL A 119 -0.09 -1.99 17.38
C VAL A 119 -0.59 -0.82 16.54
N SER A 120 -0.94 -1.09 15.29
CA SER A 120 -1.44 -0.06 14.38
C SER A 120 -2.43 -0.62 13.37
N VAL A 121 -3.23 0.25 12.78
CA VAL A 121 -4.11 -0.09 11.67
C VAL A 121 -4.08 0.97 10.57
N ALA A 122 -3.89 0.53 9.33
CA ALA A 122 -3.93 1.37 8.14
C ALA A 122 -5.24 1.16 7.36
N THR A 123 -5.89 2.28 6.98
CA THR A 123 -7.15 2.30 6.21
C THR A 123 -7.10 3.39 5.12
N ASP A 124 -7.98 3.31 4.13
CA ASP A 124 -8.13 4.30 3.05
C ASP A 124 -8.68 5.66 3.53
N GLY A 125 -9.18 5.71 4.76
CA GLY A 125 -9.76 6.86 5.42
C GLY A 125 -11.20 7.16 5.03
N ALA A 126 -11.91 6.23 4.39
CA ALA A 126 -13.35 6.35 4.14
C ALA A 126 -14.13 6.60 5.45
N PRO A 127 -15.29 7.27 5.42
CA PRO A 127 -16.09 7.52 6.62
C PRO A 127 -16.49 6.24 7.40
N SER A 128 -16.65 5.11 6.70
CA SER A 128 -16.85 3.77 7.29
C SER A 128 -15.67 3.33 8.15
N MET A 129 -14.45 3.76 7.79
CA MET A 129 -13.20 3.38 8.45
C MET A 129 -12.76 4.37 9.52
N SER A 130 -12.72 5.66 9.16
CA SER A 130 -12.13 6.74 9.95
C SER A 130 -13.14 7.57 10.76
N GLY A 131 -14.44 7.31 10.60
CA GLY A 131 -15.49 8.08 11.29
C GLY A 131 -15.32 8.10 12.81
N ILE A 132 -15.37 9.29 13.41
CA ILE A 132 -15.02 9.53 14.83
C ILE A 132 -15.88 8.70 15.81
N TYR A 133 -17.16 8.51 15.51
CA TYR A 133 -18.11 7.81 16.40
C TYR A 133 -18.53 6.42 15.89
N ARG A 134 -18.53 6.22 14.58
CA ARG A 134 -19.11 5.04 13.90
C ARG A 134 -18.16 4.40 12.89
N GLY A 135 -16.93 4.89 12.81
CA GLY A 135 -15.89 4.30 11.99
C GLY A 135 -15.32 3.05 12.63
N PHE A 136 -14.80 2.14 11.81
CA PHE A 136 -14.09 0.94 12.27
C PHE A 136 -13.00 1.28 13.30
N ILE A 137 -12.19 2.32 13.04
CA ILE A 137 -11.12 2.75 13.95
C ILE A 137 -11.68 3.18 15.32
N ALA A 138 -12.83 3.84 15.35
CA ALA A 138 -13.45 4.28 16.60
C ALA A 138 -13.86 3.09 17.48
N PHE A 139 -14.40 2.03 16.88
CA PHE A 139 -14.71 0.79 17.60
C PHE A 139 -13.46 0.04 18.03
N LEU A 140 -12.43 -0.03 17.17
CA LEU A 140 -11.16 -0.66 17.53
C LEU A 140 -10.49 0.02 18.72
N LYS A 141 -10.51 1.35 18.77
CA LYS A 141 -9.97 2.14 19.90
C LYS A 141 -10.71 1.91 21.22
N GLN A 142 -11.94 1.41 21.21
CA GLN A 142 -12.64 1.06 22.45
C GLN A 142 -12.07 -0.20 23.10
N GLU A 143 -11.58 -1.16 22.30
CA GLU A 143 -10.94 -2.39 22.80
C GLU A 143 -9.42 -2.24 22.93
N VAL A 144 -8.80 -1.42 22.08
CA VAL A 144 -7.34 -1.18 22.02
C VAL A 144 -7.08 0.33 21.98
N PRO A 145 -7.11 1.03 23.14
CA PRO A 145 -7.02 2.50 23.17
C PRO A 145 -5.74 3.06 22.55
N ASP A 146 -4.62 2.35 22.70
CA ASP A 146 -3.30 2.79 22.25
C ASP A 146 -2.98 2.46 20.78
N VAL A 147 -3.95 1.93 20.02
CA VAL A 147 -3.74 1.57 18.61
C VAL A 147 -3.44 2.82 17.77
N LEU A 148 -2.36 2.76 17.01
CA LEU A 148 -2.01 3.81 16.06
C LEU A 148 -2.88 3.69 14.81
N ALA A 149 -3.76 4.66 14.58
CA ALA A 149 -4.53 4.75 13.36
C ALA A 149 -3.74 5.49 12.27
N VAL A 150 -3.57 4.87 11.11
CA VAL A 150 -2.87 5.44 9.96
C VAL A 150 -3.84 5.62 8.80
N HIS A 151 -3.91 6.83 8.27
CA HIS A 151 -4.60 7.11 7.01
C HIS A 151 -3.64 6.84 5.85
N CYS A 152 -4.04 6.00 4.90
CA CYS A 152 -3.21 5.61 3.77
C CYS A 152 -2.61 6.82 3.04
N VAL A 153 -1.27 6.85 2.96
CA VAL A 153 -0.52 7.92 2.30
C VAL A 153 -0.69 7.95 0.78
N ILE A 154 -0.94 6.79 0.16
CA ILE A 154 -1.19 6.68 -1.29
C ILE A 154 -2.56 7.27 -1.64
N HIS A 155 -3.60 6.90 -0.90
CA HIS A 155 -4.93 7.50 -1.04
C HIS A 155 -4.89 9.02 -0.82
N ARG A 156 -4.21 9.49 0.23
CA ARG A 156 -4.02 10.92 0.48
C ARG A 156 -3.29 11.64 -0.65
N GLN A 157 -2.20 11.07 -1.15
CA GLN A 157 -1.46 11.62 -2.29
C GLN A 157 -2.35 11.70 -3.54
N HIS A 158 -3.18 10.69 -3.79
CA HIS A 158 -4.13 10.69 -4.90
C HIS A 158 -5.21 11.78 -4.74
N LEU A 159 -5.68 12.04 -3.52
CA LEU A 159 -6.62 13.14 -3.24
C LEU A 159 -5.98 14.51 -3.52
N VAL A 160 -4.73 14.71 -3.13
CA VAL A 160 -3.96 15.93 -3.46
C VAL A 160 -3.83 16.08 -4.97
N ALA A 161 -3.43 15.01 -5.67
CA ALA A 161 -3.19 15.07 -7.11
C ALA A 161 -4.45 15.42 -7.94
N LYS A 162 -5.65 15.22 -7.38
CA LYS A 162 -6.93 15.64 -7.99
C LYS A 162 -7.21 17.14 -7.87
N LYS A 163 -6.47 17.87 -7.04
CA LYS A 163 -6.65 19.32 -6.86
C LYS A 163 -6.07 20.04 -8.07
N LEU A 164 -6.95 20.62 -8.87
CA LEU A 164 -6.63 21.36 -10.08
C LEU A 164 -7.35 22.71 -10.03
N SER A 165 -6.74 23.74 -10.63
CA SER A 165 -7.47 24.98 -10.92
C SER A 165 -8.56 24.71 -11.96
N GLU A 166 -9.54 25.61 -12.05
CA GLU A 166 -10.65 25.49 -13.02
C GLU A 166 -10.12 25.35 -14.46
N ARG A 167 -9.12 26.15 -14.82
CA ARG A 167 -8.44 26.09 -16.12
C ARG A 167 -7.81 24.71 -16.39
N LEU A 168 -7.00 24.21 -15.47
CA LEU A 168 -6.33 22.91 -15.63
C LEU A 168 -7.33 21.75 -15.66
N HIS A 169 -8.40 21.84 -14.88
CA HIS A 169 -9.48 20.86 -14.90
C HIS A 169 -10.21 20.83 -16.26
N CYS A 170 -10.46 22.00 -16.86
CA CYS A 170 -11.02 22.11 -18.21
C CYS A 170 -10.09 21.48 -19.26
N SER A 171 -8.80 21.81 -19.24
CA SER A 171 -7.79 21.23 -20.13
C SER A 171 -7.70 19.70 -19.99
N LEU A 172 -7.76 19.17 -18.77
CA LEU A 172 -7.75 17.72 -18.52
C LEU A 172 -9.03 17.04 -19.04
N ARG A 173 -10.19 17.69 -18.93
CA ARG A 173 -11.47 17.16 -19.44
C ARG A 173 -11.48 17.07 -20.96
N ILE A 174 -10.91 18.06 -21.65
CA ILE A 174 -10.76 18.05 -23.11
C ILE A 174 -9.86 16.88 -23.52
N PHE A 175 -8.72 16.72 -22.84
CA PHE A 175 -7.81 15.61 -23.09
C PHE A 175 -8.49 14.24 -22.88
N ARG A 176 -9.30 14.08 -21.83
CA ARG A 176 -10.01 12.81 -21.59
C ARG A 176 -10.98 12.46 -22.72
N LYS A 177 -11.76 13.42 -23.21
CA LYS A 177 -12.68 13.20 -24.34
C LYS A 177 -11.94 12.69 -25.58
N MET A 178 -10.75 13.26 -25.84
CA MET A 178 -9.90 12.81 -26.95
C MET A 178 -9.42 11.36 -26.76
N CYS A 179 -8.98 10.96 -25.57
CA CYS A 179 -8.59 9.57 -25.31
C CYS A 179 -9.76 8.59 -25.49
N GLU A 180 -10.96 8.99 -25.05
CA GLU A 180 -12.18 8.21 -25.23
C GLU A 180 -12.55 8.04 -26.71
N GLU A 181 -12.39 9.09 -27.53
CA GLU A 181 -12.63 9.04 -28.99
C GLU A 181 -11.58 8.22 -29.76
N ASN A 182 -10.37 8.07 -29.22
CA ASN A 182 -9.27 7.34 -29.86
C ASN A 182 -9.16 5.86 -29.44
N ASP A 183 -10.15 5.33 -28.69
CA ASP A 183 -10.12 3.96 -28.13
C ASP A 183 -8.83 3.69 -27.31
N GLU A 184 -8.26 4.72 -26.68
CA GLU A 184 -7.08 4.55 -25.85
C GLU A 184 -7.46 3.90 -24.51
N SER A 185 -6.74 2.84 -24.14
CA SER A 185 -6.98 2.10 -22.89
C SER A 185 -6.74 2.92 -21.61
N TYR A 186 -6.16 4.12 -21.71
CA TYR A 186 -5.73 4.95 -20.58
C TYR A 186 -6.53 6.28 -20.49
N ASN A 187 -7.81 6.20 -20.17
CA ASN A 187 -8.70 7.38 -20.02
C ASN A 187 -8.51 8.18 -18.71
N ARG A 188 -7.46 7.88 -17.93
CA ARG A 188 -7.18 8.54 -16.64
C ARG A 188 -5.68 8.84 -16.53
N LEU A 189 -5.33 10.12 -16.73
CA LEU A 189 -3.99 10.68 -16.51
C LEU A 189 -3.47 10.57 -15.07
N LEU A 190 -4.29 10.06 -14.15
CA LEU A 190 -4.02 10.15 -12.72
C LEU A 190 -2.83 9.30 -12.31
N LEU A 191 -2.57 8.14 -12.94
CA LEU A 191 -1.37 7.33 -12.76
C LEU A 191 -1.21 6.42 -14.00
N HIS A 192 -0.09 6.53 -14.72
CA HIS A 192 0.27 5.86 -16.00
C HIS A 192 -0.41 6.34 -17.29
N THR A 193 0.25 7.29 -17.97
CA THR A 193 0.15 7.47 -19.43
C THR A 193 1.52 7.84 -20.00
N GLU A 194 2.06 7.01 -20.90
CA GLU A 194 3.10 7.44 -21.83
C GLU A 194 2.45 8.35 -22.87
N VAL A 195 2.89 9.60 -22.93
CA VAL A 195 2.30 10.65 -23.78
C VAL A 195 2.93 10.56 -25.17
N ARG A 196 2.18 10.08 -26.17
CA ARG A 196 2.57 10.10 -27.59
C ARG A 196 1.32 10.32 -28.49
N TRP A 197 0.70 11.51 -28.43
CA TRP A 197 -0.67 11.75 -28.94
C TRP A 197 -0.83 12.74 -30.10
N LEU A 198 0.24 13.33 -30.66
CA LEU A 198 0.12 14.33 -31.73
C LEU A 198 -0.08 13.75 -33.16
N SER A 199 -0.43 12.48 -33.35
CA SER A 199 -0.42 11.84 -34.68
C SER A 199 -1.77 11.48 -35.30
N LYS A 200 -2.91 11.81 -34.68
CA LYS A 200 -4.24 11.45 -35.23
C LYS A 200 -5.23 12.61 -35.17
N GLU A 201 -5.53 13.17 -36.33
CA GLU A 201 -6.52 14.23 -36.56
C GLU A 201 -7.84 13.59 -36.99
N HIS A 202 -8.88 13.59 -36.15
CA HIS A 202 -10.23 13.19 -36.59
C HIS A 202 -11.36 14.17 -36.19
N ASP A 203 -11.14 15.09 -35.22
CA ASP A 203 -12.10 16.17 -34.91
C ASP A 203 -11.39 17.55 -34.91
N VAL A 204 -11.78 18.42 -35.84
CA VAL A 204 -11.18 19.76 -36.04
C VAL A 204 -11.45 20.68 -34.85
N SER A 205 -12.62 20.58 -34.23
CA SER A 205 -12.99 21.44 -33.09
C SER A 205 -12.24 21.05 -31.82
N LEU A 206 -12.13 19.75 -31.56
CA LEU A 206 -11.37 19.22 -30.43
C LEU A 206 -9.87 19.44 -30.61
N CYS A 207 -9.37 19.36 -31.85
CA CYS A 207 -7.97 19.63 -32.20
C CYS A 207 -7.56 21.08 -31.92
N GLU A 208 -8.43 22.06 -32.23
CA GLU A 208 -8.16 23.47 -31.90
C GLU A 208 -8.14 23.73 -30.40
N ASP A 209 -9.05 23.12 -29.64
CA ASP A 209 -9.08 23.25 -28.19
C ASP A 209 -7.89 22.54 -27.51
N LEU A 210 -7.45 21.39 -28.04
CA LEU A 210 -6.20 20.73 -27.62
C LEU A 210 -4.96 21.57 -27.89
N LYS A 211 -4.90 22.26 -29.04
CA LYS A 211 -3.81 23.19 -29.36
C LYS A 211 -3.75 24.34 -28.36
N LYS A 212 -4.90 24.85 -27.92
CA LYS A 212 -4.99 25.88 -26.86
C LYS A 212 -4.55 25.35 -25.49
N SER A 213 -4.89 24.10 -25.17
CA SER A 213 -4.53 23.45 -23.89
C SER A 213 -3.17 22.74 -23.87
N LYS A 214 -2.37 22.86 -24.94
CA LYS A 214 -1.11 22.11 -25.12
C LYS A 214 -0.13 22.33 -23.96
N ASN A 215 0.03 23.59 -23.53
CA ASN A 215 0.93 23.97 -22.44
C ASN A 215 0.46 23.33 -21.11
N ASP A 216 -0.83 23.44 -20.82
CA ASP A 216 -1.45 22.89 -19.60
C ASP A 216 -1.24 21.37 -19.53
N ILE A 217 -1.43 20.66 -20.65
CA ILE A 217 -1.27 19.20 -20.73
C ILE A 217 0.19 18.81 -20.50
N ALA A 218 1.15 19.53 -21.08
CA ALA A 218 2.58 19.25 -20.87
C ALA A 218 2.99 19.45 -19.42
N TYR A 219 2.58 20.57 -18.82
CA TYR A 219 2.77 20.85 -17.39
C TYR A 219 2.19 19.74 -16.51
N MET A 220 0.92 19.38 -16.73
CA MET A 220 0.25 18.31 -15.97
C MET A 220 0.95 16.97 -16.16
N ALA A 221 1.37 16.62 -17.37
CA ALA A 221 2.05 15.36 -17.63
C ALA A 221 3.40 15.27 -16.90
N ASP A 222 4.16 16.37 -16.83
CA ASP A 222 5.39 16.44 -16.04
C ASP A 222 5.12 16.37 -14.54
N LEU A 223 4.08 17.06 -14.05
CA LEU A 223 3.68 17.04 -12.64
C LEU A 223 3.23 15.64 -12.20
N TYR A 224 2.34 14.99 -12.97
CA TYR A 224 1.89 13.63 -12.66
C TYR A 224 3.02 12.61 -12.74
N SER A 225 4.02 12.81 -13.61
CA SER A 225 5.24 12.00 -13.57
C SER A 225 5.96 12.11 -12.22
N LYS A 226 5.98 13.30 -11.60
CA LYS A 226 6.58 13.49 -10.26
C LYS A 226 5.74 12.85 -9.17
N PHE A 227 4.41 12.97 -9.24
CA PHE A 227 3.51 12.26 -8.34
C PHE A 227 3.66 10.74 -8.45
N ASN A 228 3.79 10.19 -9.66
CA ASN A 228 4.06 8.75 -9.88
C ASN A 228 5.38 8.34 -9.23
N LYS A 229 6.45 9.14 -9.37
CA LYS A 229 7.74 8.88 -8.71
C LYS A 229 7.63 8.88 -7.19
N MET A 230 6.88 9.83 -6.61
CA MET A 230 6.60 9.83 -5.17
C MET A 230 5.80 8.60 -4.77
N ASN A 231 4.75 8.26 -5.53
CA ASN A 231 3.87 7.15 -5.26
C ASN A 231 4.62 5.82 -5.26
N LEU A 232 5.51 5.58 -6.23
CA LEU A 232 6.38 4.40 -6.27
C LEU A 232 7.30 4.29 -5.04
N GLN A 233 7.73 5.41 -4.45
CA GLN A 233 8.53 5.41 -3.21
C GLN A 233 7.69 5.13 -1.96
N LEU A 234 6.37 5.31 -2.02
CA LEU A 234 5.42 5.02 -0.95
C LEU A 234 4.82 3.61 -1.04
N GLN A 235 5.15 2.88 -2.11
CA GLN A 235 4.77 1.49 -2.34
C GLN A 235 5.92 0.54 -2.04
N GLY A 236 5.57 -0.71 -1.77
CA GLY A 236 6.54 -1.79 -1.55
C GLY A 236 6.58 -2.28 -0.11
N ASP A 237 7.24 -3.43 0.04
CA ASP A 237 7.15 -4.22 1.26
C ASP A 237 8.06 -3.63 2.38
N ASP A 238 9.07 -2.82 2.03
CA ASP A 238 10.00 -2.23 3.01
C ASP A 238 9.61 -0.83 3.50
N VAL A 239 8.47 -0.28 3.07
CA VAL A 239 8.06 1.09 3.44
C VAL A 239 7.49 1.11 4.86
N ASN A 240 8.01 1.99 5.70
CA ASN A 240 7.60 2.22 7.08
C ASN A 240 7.28 3.72 7.30
N LEU A 241 6.87 4.12 8.51
CA LEU A 241 6.48 5.52 8.76
C LEU A 241 7.66 6.50 8.64
N ILE A 242 8.88 6.08 8.99
CA ILE A 242 10.09 6.91 8.91
C ILE A 242 10.43 7.23 7.45
N SER A 243 10.53 6.21 6.60
CA SER A 243 10.82 6.41 5.18
C SER A 243 9.70 7.17 4.47
N THR A 244 8.44 6.91 4.86
CA THR A 244 7.27 7.67 4.39
C THR A 244 7.40 9.16 4.70
N LYS A 245 7.71 9.53 5.95
CA LYS A 245 7.91 10.93 6.35
C LYS A 245 8.99 11.59 5.50
N ALA A 246 10.12 10.90 5.28
CA ALA A 246 11.19 11.43 4.45
C ALA A 246 10.74 11.71 3.00
N VAL A 247 10.00 10.79 2.38
CA VAL A 247 9.47 10.93 1.02
C VAL A 247 8.48 12.10 0.91
N VAL A 248 7.51 12.17 1.83
CA VAL A 248 6.49 13.23 1.85
C VAL A 248 7.15 14.60 2.07
N CYS A 249 7.99 14.75 3.10
CA CYS A 249 8.70 15.99 3.37
C CYS A 249 9.60 16.42 2.19
N SER A 250 10.26 15.47 1.54
CA SER A 250 11.06 15.75 0.34
C SER A 250 10.20 16.29 -0.80
N PHE A 251 9.03 15.70 -1.04
CA PHE A 251 8.12 16.14 -2.10
C PHE A 251 7.53 17.53 -1.83
N ILE A 252 7.10 17.81 -0.60
CA ILE A 252 6.63 19.14 -0.18
C ILE A 252 7.71 20.20 -0.45
N LYS A 253 8.95 19.95 -0.02
CA LYS A 253 10.08 20.87 -0.28
C LYS A 253 10.37 21.03 -1.79
N LYS A 254 10.24 19.95 -2.57
CA LYS A 254 10.40 20.00 -4.03
C LYS A 254 9.35 20.89 -4.70
N LEU A 255 8.10 20.92 -4.24
CA LEU A 255 7.08 21.82 -4.79
C LEU A 255 7.45 23.30 -4.65
N VAL A 256 8.00 23.69 -3.49
CA VAL A 256 8.52 25.05 -3.27
C VAL A 256 9.63 25.39 -4.27
N THR A 257 10.56 24.45 -4.46
CA THR A 257 11.65 24.59 -5.44
C THR A 257 11.12 24.69 -6.87
N PHE A 258 10.14 23.84 -7.24
CA PHE A 258 9.52 23.87 -8.57
C PHE A 258 8.85 25.20 -8.83
N LYS A 259 8.04 25.70 -7.89
CA LYS A 259 7.38 27.00 -7.98
C LYS A 259 8.41 28.12 -8.19
N SER A 260 9.43 28.14 -7.34
CA SER A 260 10.47 29.20 -7.37
C SER A 260 11.27 29.22 -8.68
N ASN A 261 11.57 28.05 -9.24
CA ASN A 261 12.30 27.95 -10.51
C ASN A 261 11.40 28.24 -11.70
N LEU A 262 10.14 27.78 -11.68
CA LEU A 262 9.16 28.05 -12.72
C LEU A 262 8.87 29.55 -12.84
N ALA A 263 8.73 30.26 -11.72
CA ALA A 263 8.59 31.73 -11.69
C ALA A 263 9.80 32.47 -12.28
N ARG A 264 10.99 31.87 -12.21
CA ARG A 264 12.23 32.37 -12.85
C ARG A 264 12.39 31.92 -14.30
N ARG A 265 11.38 31.28 -14.88
CA ARG A 265 11.39 30.67 -16.23
C ARG A 265 12.47 29.59 -16.42
N GLU A 266 12.91 28.95 -15.33
CA GLU A 266 13.79 27.79 -15.40
C GLU A 266 12.95 26.51 -15.47
N LEU A 267 12.68 26.06 -16.71
CA LEU A 267 11.73 24.98 -16.99
C LEU A 267 12.39 23.60 -17.05
N ARG A 268 13.71 23.43 -16.85
CA ARG A 268 14.37 22.10 -16.97
C ARG A 268 13.78 21.00 -16.09
N GLN A 269 13.13 21.38 -14.99
CA GLN A 269 12.46 20.44 -14.10
C GLN A 269 11.12 19.92 -14.69
N PHE A 270 10.60 20.57 -15.72
CA PHE A 270 9.38 20.21 -16.47
C PHE A 270 9.77 19.99 -17.94
N PRO A 271 10.37 18.84 -18.29
CA PRO A 271 10.96 18.62 -19.61
C PRO A 271 9.96 18.76 -20.77
N LYS A 272 8.71 18.30 -20.62
CA LYS A 272 7.69 18.46 -21.68
C LYS A 272 7.28 19.92 -21.84
N LEU A 273 7.16 20.64 -20.72
CA LEU A 273 6.87 22.08 -20.77
C LEU A 273 8.06 22.87 -21.36
N PHE A 274 9.28 22.46 -21.05
CA PHE A 274 10.50 23.03 -21.61
C PHE A 274 10.57 22.82 -23.12
N GLU A 275 10.30 21.61 -23.63
CA GLU A 275 10.24 21.31 -25.07
C GLU A 275 9.24 22.23 -25.79
N ILE A 276 8.04 22.42 -25.23
CA ILE A 276 7.05 23.34 -25.79
C ILE A 276 7.54 24.79 -25.79
N ASN A 277 8.20 25.22 -24.72
CA ASN A 277 8.73 26.59 -24.63
C ASN A 277 9.81 26.87 -25.69
N GLU A 278 10.58 25.86 -26.09
CA GLU A 278 11.56 25.97 -27.18
C GLU A 278 10.87 26.08 -28.56
N GLU A 279 9.72 25.42 -28.75
CA GLU A 279 8.92 25.55 -29.99
C GLU A 279 8.21 26.90 -30.08
N ALA A 280 7.59 27.33 -28.97
CA ALA A 280 6.88 28.59 -28.87
C ALA A 280 6.93 29.09 -27.42
N LYS A 281 7.41 30.33 -27.23
CA LYS A 281 7.57 30.93 -25.91
C LYS A 281 6.25 30.90 -25.12
N ILE A 282 6.29 30.32 -23.93
CA ILE A 282 5.13 30.26 -23.02
C ILE A 282 4.85 31.64 -22.43
N HIS A 283 3.57 32.02 -22.40
CA HIS A 283 3.10 33.29 -21.85
C HIS A 283 3.28 33.37 -20.33
N ASP A 284 3.51 34.57 -19.80
CA ASP A 284 3.68 34.78 -18.35
C ASP A 284 2.42 34.37 -17.56
N GLU A 285 1.23 34.58 -18.13
CA GLU A 285 -0.06 34.16 -17.55
C GLU A 285 -0.13 32.64 -17.31
N ASP A 286 0.44 31.83 -18.21
CA ASP A 286 0.50 30.37 -18.03
C ASP A 286 1.44 30.00 -16.87
N ILE A 287 2.59 30.68 -16.78
CA ILE A 287 3.57 30.46 -15.70
C ILE A 287 2.94 30.80 -14.35
N GLU A 288 2.18 31.91 -14.27
CA GLU A 288 1.46 32.32 -13.06
C GLU A 288 0.45 31.25 -12.64
N VAL A 289 -0.39 30.76 -13.56
CA VAL A 289 -1.36 29.68 -13.31
C VAL A 289 -0.67 28.42 -12.75
N TYR A 290 0.47 28.04 -13.30
CA TYR A 290 1.22 26.86 -12.83
C TYR A 290 1.88 27.10 -11.46
N CYS A 291 2.35 28.32 -11.18
CA CYS A 291 2.91 28.67 -9.88
C CYS A 291 1.83 28.64 -8.78
N ASP A 292 0.64 29.15 -9.08
CA ASP A 292 -0.51 29.10 -8.18
C ASP A 292 -0.97 27.66 -7.94
N HIS A 293 -0.99 26.84 -8.98
CA HIS A 293 -1.31 25.43 -8.83
C HIS A 293 -0.30 24.69 -7.95
N LEU A 294 1.00 24.93 -8.13
CA LEU A 294 2.04 24.35 -7.25
C LEU A 294 1.90 24.81 -5.80
N GLN A 295 1.50 26.06 -5.57
CA GLN A 295 1.22 26.59 -4.24
C GLN A 295 0.01 25.88 -3.59
N LEU A 296 -1.08 25.74 -4.33
CA LEU A 296 -2.28 25.03 -3.88
C LEU A 296 -1.95 23.57 -3.49
N LEU A 297 -1.17 22.87 -4.31
CA LEU A 297 -0.76 21.49 -4.01
C LEU A 297 0.15 21.39 -2.79
N HIS A 298 1.02 22.38 -2.58
CA HIS A 298 1.86 22.45 -1.40
C HIS A 298 1.03 22.61 -0.12
N GLU A 299 0.05 23.51 -0.12
CA GLU A 299 -0.87 23.72 1.00
C GLU A 299 -1.70 22.46 1.30
N GLU A 300 -2.28 21.84 0.27
CA GLU A 300 -3.05 20.59 0.42
C GLU A 300 -2.19 19.42 0.93
N LEU A 301 -0.90 19.36 0.56
CA LEU A 301 0.01 18.34 1.11
C LEU A 301 0.33 18.59 2.58
N ILE A 302 0.60 19.84 2.97
CA ILE A 302 0.86 20.17 4.37
C ILE A 302 -0.35 19.83 5.24
N GLU A 303 -1.55 20.23 4.81
CA GLU A 303 -2.78 19.98 5.55
C GLU A 303 -3.07 18.48 5.66
N ARG A 304 -3.05 17.74 4.54
CA ARG A 304 -3.43 16.31 4.53
C ARG A 304 -2.40 15.38 5.15
N PHE A 305 -1.15 15.82 5.26
CA PHE A 305 -0.06 15.06 5.84
C PHE A 305 0.48 15.69 7.13
N GLU A 306 -0.33 16.51 7.81
CA GLU A 306 0.06 17.15 9.07
C GLU A 306 0.56 16.13 10.11
N ASP A 307 -0.13 15.00 10.22
CA ASP A 307 0.24 13.85 11.07
C ASP A 307 1.61 13.27 10.71
N VAL A 308 1.88 13.07 9.41
CA VAL A 308 3.14 12.47 8.92
C VAL A 308 4.29 13.46 9.01
N VAL A 309 4.05 14.72 8.67
CA VAL A 309 5.06 15.79 8.73
C VAL A 309 5.38 16.12 10.18
N GLY A 310 4.37 16.21 11.04
CA GLY A 310 4.47 16.49 12.47
C GLY A 310 4.99 15.32 13.32
N MET A 311 4.92 14.08 12.82
CA MET A 311 5.40 12.89 13.55
C MET A 311 6.85 13.01 13.98
N GLU A 312 7.12 12.97 15.29
CA GLU A 312 8.49 13.01 15.79
C GLU A 312 9.21 11.69 15.52
N VAL A 313 10.42 11.78 14.95
CA VAL A 313 11.33 10.64 14.80
C VAL A 313 12.60 10.99 15.57
N PRO A 314 12.71 10.57 16.84
CA PRO A 314 13.90 10.81 17.64
C PRO A 314 15.19 10.41 16.92
N ALA A 315 16.23 11.23 17.01
CA ALA A 315 17.48 11.01 16.29
C ALA A 315 18.14 9.66 16.67
N TRP A 316 18.00 9.25 17.93
CA TRP A 316 18.51 7.96 18.43
C TRP A 316 17.86 6.74 17.76
N ILE A 317 16.73 6.88 17.08
CA ILE A 317 16.16 5.77 16.29
C ILE A 317 16.96 5.55 15.02
N ILE A 318 17.42 6.63 14.39
CA ILE A 318 18.20 6.56 13.14
C ILE A 318 19.66 6.25 13.45
N ASP A 319 20.20 6.85 14.51
CA ASP A 319 21.56 6.63 14.97
C ASP A 319 21.59 6.51 16.51
N PRO A 320 21.36 5.30 17.05
CA PRO A 320 21.29 5.08 18.50
C PRO A 320 22.62 5.33 19.21
N PHE A 321 23.75 5.32 18.50
CA PHE A 321 25.09 5.39 19.10
C PHE A 321 25.70 6.79 19.10
N SER A 322 25.17 7.73 18.33
CA SER A 322 25.75 9.07 18.18
C SER A 322 24.91 10.23 18.77
N CYS A 323 23.68 9.97 19.25
CA CYS A 323 22.76 11.02 19.72
C CYS A 323 22.37 10.82 21.21
N PRO A 324 23.07 11.45 22.17
CA PRO A 324 22.85 11.24 23.60
C PRO A 324 21.64 12.02 24.20
N ASP A 325 21.17 13.12 23.58
CA ASP A 325 20.36 14.11 24.31
C ASP A 325 18.89 14.25 23.87
N ASP A 326 18.43 13.52 22.85
CA ASP A 326 17.06 13.66 22.28
C ASP A 326 16.01 12.70 22.89
N ALA A 327 16.38 11.93 23.92
CA ALA A 327 15.48 10.96 24.54
C ALA A 327 14.71 11.53 25.74
N GLN A 328 13.43 11.16 25.83
CA GLN A 328 12.59 11.45 27.01
C GLN A 328 13.22 10.81 28.26
N VAL A 329 13.10 11.47 29.43
CA VAL A 329 13.80 11.09 30.67
C VAL A 329 13.67 9.61 31.03
N TYR A 330 12.47 9.03 30.88
CA TYR A 330 12.22 7.63 31.22
C TYR A 330 12.85 6.62 30.24
N LEU A 331 13.44 7.07 29.13
CA LEU A 331 14.16 6.25 28.14
C LEU A 331 15.68 6.37 28.28
N GLN A 332 16.18 7.40 28.95
CA GLN A 332 17.60 7.77 28.93
C GLN A 332 18.51 6.66 29.48
N GLU A 333 18.12 6.01 30.58
CA GLU A 333 18.89 4.90 31.15
C GLU A 333 19.09 3.76 30.14
N GLU A 334 17.99 3.36 29.50
CA GLU A 334 17.98 2.27 28.52
C GLU A 334 18.78 2.63 27.26
N LEU A 335 18.72 3.91 26.85
CA LEU A 335 19.51 4.42 25.74
C LEU A 335 21.01 4.45 26.07
N VAL A 336 21.40 4.83 27.28
CA VAL A 336 22.81 4.80 27.73
C VAL A 336 23.32 3.36 27.74
N GLU A 337 22.53 2.42 28.24
CA GLU A 337 22.87 0.99 28.22
C GLU A 337 23.04 0.45 26.78
N LEU A 338 22.18 0.89 25.86
CA LEU A 338 22.30 0.55 24.43
C LEU A 338 23.59 1.13 23.83
N GLN A 339 23.88 2.40 24.11
CA GLN A 339 25.05 3.12 23.59
C GLN A 339 26.38 2.53 24.06
N CYS A 340 26.41 2.00 25.28
CA CYS A 340 27.57 1.32 25.84
C CYS A 340 27.69 -0.15 25.42
N ASN A 341 26.73 -0.71 24.66
CA ASN A 341 26.75 -2.11 24.26
C ASN A 341 27.70 -2.36 23.07
N GLU A 342 28.94 -2.74 23.38
CA GLU A 342 29.97 -3.07 22.38
C GLU A 342 29.63 -4.29 21.51
N GLU A 343 28.75 -5.19 21.94
CA GLU A 343 28.30 -6.32 21.11
C GLU A 343 27.32 -5.89 20.01
N LEU A 344 26.52 -4.86 20.26
CA LEU A 344 25.48 -4.39 19.34
C LEU A 344 26.00 -3.35 18.34
N LYS A 345 27.03 -2.56 18.69
CA LYS A 345 27.64 -1.58 17.79
C LYS A 345 28.02 -2.14 16.41
N PRO A 346 28.72 -3.29 16.29
CA PRO A 346 29.08 -3.82 14.98
C PRO A 346 27.89 -4.23 14.12
N ARG A 347 26.73 -4.53 14.74
CA ARG A 347 25.51 -4.97 14.05
C ARG A 347 24.71 -3.82 13.45
N PHE A 348 25.03 -2.58 13.79
CA PHE A 348 24.40 -1.39 13.20
C PHE A 348 24.84 -1.13 11.75
N LYS A 349 25.89 -1.82 11.26
CA LYS A 349 26.43 -1.65 9.90
C LYS A 349 25.39 -1.88 8.79
N ASP A 350 24.38 -2.70 9.04
CA ASP A 350 23.31 -3.02 8.08
C ASP A 350 22.15 -2.00 8.10
N GLY A 351 22.32 -0.90 8.85
CA GLY A 351 21.35 0.18 8.97
C GLY A 351 20.39 0.04 10.15
N TYR A 352 19.70 1.14 10.46
CA TYR A 352 18.83 1.23 11.64
C TYR A 352 17.72 0.17 11.64
N GLN A 353 17.08 -0.10 10.50
CA GLN A 353 15.97 -1.05 10.45
C GLN A 353 16.43 -2.47 10.80
N ALA A 354 17.49 -2.97 10.16
CA ALA A 354 18.06 -4.29 10.47
C ALA A 354 18.51 -4.37 11.93
N PHE A 355 19.11 -3.29 12.44
CA PHE A 355 19.53 -3.19 13.83
C PHE A 355 18.38 -3.38 14.82
N TRP A 356 17.30 -2.63 14.66
CA TRP A 356 16.16 -2.67 15.58
C TRP A 356 15.37 -3.97 15.50
N LEU A 357 15.36 -4.65 14.36
CA LEU A 357 14.65 -5.91 14.18
C LEU A 357 15.33 -7.11 14.85
N GLN A 358 16.54 -6.94 15.40
CA GLN A 358 17.26 -8.01 16.09
C GLN A 358 16.48 -8.59 17.27
N LYS A 359 16.51 -9.91 17.41
CA LYS A 359 15.71 -10.67 18.37
C LYS A 359 15.98 -10.29 19.83
N LYS A 360 17.20 -9.85 20.15
CA LYS A 360 17.60 -9.46 21.51
C LYS A 360 17.08 -8.08 21.91
N ILE A 361 16.80 -7.19 20.95
CA ILE A 361 16.47 -5.78 21.24
C ILE A 361 15.19 -5.66 22.07
N PRO A 362 14.06 -6.31 21.73
CA PRO A 362 12.84 -6.18 22.54
C PRO A 362 12.99 -6.64 23.99
N SER A 363 13.88 -7.60 24.25
CA SER A 363 14.12 -8.12 25.61
C SER A 363 15.10 -7.28 26.42
N LEU A 364 16.12 -6.71 25.78
CA LEU A 364 17.14 -5.91 26.45
C LEU A 364 16.68 -4.46 26.63
N TYR A 365 15.98 -3.93 25.63
CA TYR A 365 15.57 -2.54 25.55
C TYR A 365 14.07 -2.42 25.24
N PRO A 366 13.19 -2.84 26.18
CA PRO A 366 11.75 -2.87 25.96
C PRO A 366 11.10 -1.48 25.81
N ARG A 367 11.59 -0.44 26.49
CA ARG A 367 10.98 0.91 26.42
C ARG A 367 11.33 1.59 25.11
N LEU A 368 12.58 1.49 24.66
CA LEU A 368 13.01 1.98 23.34
C LEU A 368 12.27 1.22 22.23
N TRP A 369 12.17 -0.10 22.37
CA TRP A 369 11.46 -0.96 21.42
C TRP A 369 9.97 -0.61 21.30
N ALA A 370 9.29 -0.26 22.40
CA ALA A 370 7.89 0.15 22.39
C ALA A 370 7.62 1.37 21.48
N ILE A 371 8.60 2.26 21.31
CA ILE A 371 8.51 3.43 20.43
C ILE A 371 8.87 3.04 18.99
N VAL A 372 10.00 2.35 18.82
CA VAL A 372 10.53 1.97 17.50
C VAL A 372 9.55 1.05 16.75
N SER A 373 8.98 0.07 17.45
CA SER A 373 8.04 -0.91 16.87
C SER A 373 6.83 -0.24 16.22
N LYS A 374 6.29 0.84 16.81
CA LYS A 374 5.18 1.60 16.24
C LYS A 374 5.54 2.26 14.90
N LEU A 375 6.79 2.65 14.71
CA LEU A 375 7.26 3.32 13.49
C LEU A 375 7.64 2.31 12.39
N LEU A 376 8.24 1.17 12.76
CA LEU A 376 8.71 0.16 11.82
C LEU A 376 7.62 -0.82 11.39
N ILE A 377 6.79 -1.28 12.32
CA ILE A 377 5.76 -2.30 12.06
C ILE A 377 4.51 -1.65 11.46
N ALA A 378 4.28 -0.36 11.63
CA ALA A 378 3.09 0.28 11.05
C ALA A 378 3.08 0.27 9.53
N PHE A 379 1.90 0.00 8.96
CA PHE A 379 1.66 0.18 7.54
C PHE A 379 1.43 1.67 7.25
N PRO A 380 2.18 2.29 6.34
CA PRO A 380 1.91 3.67 5.93
C PRO A 380 0.79 3.77 4.90
N SER A 381 0.52 2.69 4.15
CA SER A 381 -0.41 2.67 3.02
C SER A 381 -1.29 1.42 2.98
N SER A 382 -2.34 1.46 2.16
CA SER A 382 -3.21 0.34 1.80
C SER A 382 -2.69 -0.46 0.59
N TYR A 383 -1.40 -0.33 0.24
CA TYR A 383 -0.80 -0.92 -0.96
C TYR A 383 -1.02 -2.44 -1.10
N LEU A 384 -0.78 -3.22 -0.04
CA LEU A 384 -0.96 -4.69 -0.11
C LEU A 384 -2.41 -5.11 -0.38
N VAL A 385 -3.38 -4.39 0.17
CA VAL A 385 -4.80 -4.66 -0.04
C VAL A 385 -5.19 -4.26 -1.47
N GLU A 386 -4.73 -3.13 -1.98
CA GLU A 386 -4.92 -2.73 -3.39
C GLU A 386 -4.34 -3.78 -4.36
N LYS A 387 -3.13 -4.27 -4.06
CA LYS A 387 -2.51 -5.40 -4.79
C LYS A 387 -3.36 -6.67 -4.68
N GLY A 388 -3.90 -6.96 -3.50
CA GLY A 388 -4.83 -8.06 -3.27
C GLY A 388 -6.10 -7.95 -4.14
N PHE A 389 -6.73 -6.78 -4.20
CA PHE A 389 -7.89 -6.53 -5.06
C PHE A 389 -7.58 -6.62 -6.55
N SER A 390 -6.38 -6.23 -6.98
CA SER A 390 -5.93 -6.46 -8.36
C SER A 390 -5.89 -7.96 -8.69
N VAL A 391 -5.36 -8.78 -7.77
CA VAL A 391 -5.34 -10.25 -7.94
C VAL A 391 -6.75 -10.83 -7.95
N VAL A 392 -7.64 -10.34 -7.09
CA VAL A 392 -9.07 -10.71 -7.10
C VAL A 392 -9.70 -10.41 -8.48
N THR A 393 -9.46 -9.22 -9.02
CA THR A 393 -9.97 -8.81 -10.33
C THR A 393 -9.41 -9.68 -11.46
N ASP A 394 -8.13 -10.03 -11.42
CA ASP A 394 -7.50 -10.94 -12.38
C ASP A 394 -8.08 -12.37 -12.31
N LEU A 395 -8.33 -12.88 -11.10
CA LEU A 395 -8.93 -14.20 -10.87
C LEU A 395 -10.37 -14.25 -11.40
N LEU A 396 -11.13 -13.17 -11.23
CA LEU A 396 -12.50 -13.04 -11.72
C LEU A 396 -12.57 -12.82 -13.24
N SER A 397 -11.73 -11.94 -13.81
CA SER A 397 -11.88 -11.44 -15.18
C SER A 397 -11.50 -12.44 -16.27
N LYS A 398 -10.56 -13.36 -16.01
CA LYS A 398 -9.93 -14.12 -17.11
C LYS A 398 -10.32 -15.59 -17.22
N LYS A 399 -10.75 -16.30 -16.15
CA LYS A 399 -10.89 -17.78 -16.24
C LYS A 399 -11.96 -18.44 -15.35
N ARG A 400 -12.57 -17.78 -14.35
CA ARG A 400 -13.39 -18.48 -13.33
C ARG A 400 -14.48 -17.60 -12.64
N ASN A 401 -15.48 -17.14 -13.38
CA ASN A 401 -16.62 -16.34 -12.83
C ASN A 401 -17.50 -17.04 -11.76
N ARG A 402 -17.12 -18.24 -11.28
CA ARG A 402 -17.83 -19.03 -10.25
C ARG A 402 -16.91 -19.41 -9.07
N LEU A 403 -15.78 -18.73 -8.91
CA LEU A 403 -14.86 -19.04 -7.82
C LEU A 403 -15.28 -18.25 -6.59
N GLU A 404 -15.63 -18.95 -5.51
CA GLU A 404 -15.91 -18.35 -4.21
C GLU A 404 -14.58 -17.86 -3.61
N ILE A 405 -14.25 -16.59 -3.84
CA ILE A 405 -12.92 -16.02 -3.50
C ILE A 405 -12.71 -15.98 -1.99
N ALA A 406 -13.76 -15.76 -1.21
CA ALA A 406 -13.70 -15.75 0.25
C ALA A 406 -13.72 -17.15 0.88
N GLU A 407 -14.14 -18.18 0.13
CA GLU A 407 -14.29 -19.54 0.66
C GLU A 407 -13.18 -20.50 0.21
N ARG A 408 -12.37 -20.11 -0.78
CA ARG A 408 -11.32 -20.97 -1.34
C ARG A 408 -9.93 -20.46 -1.05
N GLY A 409 -9.02 -21.43 -0.87
CA GLY A 409 -7.61 -21.15 -0.63
C GLY A 409 -6.83 -20.55 -1.81
N ASP A 410 -7.43 -20.48 -3.00
CA ASP A 410 -6.77 -19.98 -4.23
C ASP A 410 -6.16 -18.59 -4.03
N LEU A 411 -6.89 -17.67 -3.39
CA LEU A 411 -6.45 -16.29 -3.19
C LEU A 411 -5.25 -16.20 -2.24
N ARG A 412 -5.33 -16.84 -1.06
CA ARG A 412 -4.22 -16.83 -0.10
C ARG A 412 -2.99 -17.47 -0.71
N LEU A 413 -3.11 -18.64 -1.34
CA LEU A 413 -1.97 -19.35 -1.94
C LEU A 413 -1.35 -18.61 -3.13
N ARG A 414 -2.06 -17.64 -3.72
CA ARG A 414 -1.51 -16.74 -4.73
C ARG A 414 -0.78 -15.54 -4.13
N LEU A 415 -1.20 -15.08 -2.96
CA LEU A 415 -0.71 -13.85 -2.33
C LEU A 415 0.32 -14.10 -1.21
N THR A 416 0.34 -15.29 -0.63
CA THR A 416 1.19 -15.67 0.50
C THR A 416 2.66 -15.77 0.11
N ASN A 417 3.54 -15.32 0.99
CA ASN A 417 4.97 -15.61 0.91
C ASN A 417 5.35 -16.81 1.80
N MET A 418 4.45 -17.24 2.68
CA MET A 418 4.60 -18.46 3.47
C MET A 418 4.39 -19.71 2.61
N ALA A 419 5.28 -20.69 2.77
CA ALA A 419 5.14 -22.02 2.18
C ALA A 419 4.28 -22.92 3.09
N PRO A 420 3.35 -23.71 2.55
CA PRO A 420 2.64 -24.72 3.32
C PRO A 420 3.60 -25.83 3.79
N ASP A 421 3.38 -26.36 4.98
CA ASP A 421 4.13 -27.52 5.49
C ASP A 421 3.66 -28.80 4.76
N LEU A 422 4.30 -29.09 3.64
CA LEU A 422 4.01 -30.26 2.82
C LEU A 422 4.35 -31.57 3.55
N GLN A 423 5.34 -31.58 4.45
CA GLN A 423 5.70 -32.80 5.17
C GLN A 423 4.59 -33.18 6.14
N GLU A 424 4.09 -32.21 6.90
CA GLU A 424 2.96 -32.40 7.78
C GLU A 424 1.71 -32.83 7.00
N LEU A 425 1.38 -32.13 5.91
CA LEU A 425 0.21 -32.44 5.10
C LEU A 425 0.26 -33.83 4.46
N VAL A 426 1.44 -34.27 4.01
CA VAL A 426 1.64 -35.62 3.46
C VAL A 426 1.57 -36.67 4.56
N SER A 427 2.13 -36.41 5.74
CA SER A 427 2.13 -37.36 6.87
C SER A 427 0.72 -37.72 7.35
N ARG A 428 -0.24 -36.80 7.22
CA ARG A 428 -1.65 -36.98 7.56
C ARG A 428 -2.41 -37.84 6.54
N ARG A 429 -1.80 -38.21 5.42
CA ARG A 429 -2.44 -38.96 4.34
C ARG A 429 -1.91 -40.39 4.28
N GLN A 430 -2.82 -41.37 4.23
CA GLN A 430 -2.44 -42.73 3.88
C GLN A 430 -2.07 -42.81 2.39
N PRO A 431 -0.97 -43.50 2.02
CA PRO A 431 -0.66 -43.76 0.63
C PRO A 431 -1.82 -44.57 0.02
N GLN A 432 -2.48 -44.01 -0.98
CA GLN A 432 -3.40 -44.78 -1.81
C GLN A 432 -2.54 -45.64 -2.73
N GLY A 433 -2.31 -46.90 -2.34
CA GLY A 433 -1.78 -47.90 -3.25
C GLY A 433 -2.71 -47.99 -4.45
N SER A 434 -2.20 -47.67 -5.64
CA SER A 434 -2.90 -47.98 -6.88
C SER A 434 -3.04 -49.50 -7.00
N HIS A 435 -4.26 -49.99 -7.11
CA HIS A 435 -4.53 -51.35 -7.58
C HIS A 435 -4.12 -51.52 -9.04
#